data_AF-A0A7J6QHV7-F1
#
_entry.id   AF-A0A7J6QHV7-F1
#
_cell.length_a   1.000
_cell.length_b   1.000
_cell.length_c   1.000
_cell.angle_alpha   90.00
_cell.angle_beta   90.00
_cell.angle_gamma   90.00
#
_symmetry.space_group_name_H-M   'P 1'
#
loop_
_entity.id
_entity.type
_entity.pdbx_description
1 polymer ?
#
loop_
_entity_poly.entity_id
_entity_poly.type
_entity_poly.pdbx_seq_one_letter_code
_entity_poly.pdbx_strand_id
1 'polypeptide(L)'
;MVSMSPTPKPSINPVAVAELSPRSFESPTSERMAAFPRHLHTDYYYHLGLDTDMDLRGIFGDVKFVVLMGSAARAELFAEAMANAIVSKSMPKPAVARL
;
A
#
# COMPACT_ATOMS: atom_id res chain seq x y z
N MET A 1 67.09 5.97 14.35
CA MET A 1 66.32 6.92 13.51
C MET A 1 65.75 6.14 12.34
N VAL A 2 64.47 5.76 12.41
CA VAL A 2 63.81 4.92 11.39
C VAL A 2 63.21 5.84 10.33
N SER A 3 63.72 5.74 9.10
CA SER A 3 63.25 6.47 7.93
C SER A 3 62.11 5.67 7.28
N MET A 4 60.87 6.13 7.39
CA MET A 4 59.73 5.56 6.66
C MET A 4 59.40 6.44 5.46
N SER A 5 59.48 5.86 4.27
CA SER A 5 59.04 6.47 3.00
C SER A 5 57.50 6.59 2.94
N PRO A 6 56.94 7.65 2.34
CA PRO A 6 55.49 7.85 2.28
C PRO A 6 54.80 6.94 1.25
N THR A 7 53.66 6.36 1.64
CA THR A 7 52.78 5.52 0.79
C THR A 7 51.93 6.36 -0.17
N PRO A 8 51.54 5.83 -1.33
CA PRO A 8 50.70 6.55 -2.30
C PRO A 8 49.23 6.58 -1.84
N LYS A 9 48.60 7.76 -1.95
CA LYS A 9 47.18 7.97 -1.63
C LYS A 9 46.28 7.36 -2.72
N PRO A 10 45.17 6.69 -2.38
CA PRO A 10 44.19 6.25 -3.36
C PRO A 10 43.39 7.43 -3.92
N SER A 11 43.36 7.53 -5.25
CA SER A 11 42.56 8.50 -6.01
C SER A 11 41.07 8.15 -5.90
N ILE A 12 40.30 9.00 -5.22
CA ILE A 12 38.84 8.86 -5.15
C ILE A 12 38.25 9.47 -6.42
N ASN A 13 37.80 8.62 -7.35
CA ASN A 13 36.96 9.07 -8.45
C ASN A 13 35.54 9.36 -7.89
N PRO A 14 34.92 10.50 -8.21
CA PRO A 14 33.53 10.74 -7.82
C PRO A 14 32.63 9.76 -8.59
N VAL A 15 31.98 8.86 -7.85
CA VAL A 15 30.91 8.02 -8.37
C VAL A 15 29.80 8.95 -8.84
N ALA A 16 29.53 8.93 -10.15
CA ALA A 16 28.42 9.65 -10.74
C ALA A 16 27.12 9.24 -10.04
N VAL A 17 26.52 10.19 -9.32
CA VAL A 17 25.19 10.03 -8.73
C VAL A 17 24.21 10.04 -9.89
N ALA A 18 23.77 8.85 -10.30
CA ALA A 18 22.66 8.74 -11.24
C ALA A 18 21.41 9.29 -10.55
N GLU A 19 21.00 10.51 -10.95
CA GLU A 19 19.70 11.07 -10.62
C GLU A 19 18.61 10.10 -11.06
N LEU A 20 18.05 9.37 -10.09
CA LEU A 20 16.83 8.60 -10.31
C LEU A 20 15.67 9.59 -10.38
N SER A 21 15.37 10.02 -11.60
CA SER A 21 14.11 10.69 -11.95
C SER A 21 12.94 9.95 -11.27
N PRO A 22 11.97 10.66 -10.65
CA PRO A 22 10.84 10.02 -10.02
C PRO A 22 10.06 9.27 -11.10
N ARG A 23 10.09 7.94 -11.04
CA ARG A 23 9.21 7.11 -11.87
C ARG A 23 7.78 7.49 -11.50
N SER A 24 7.07 8.06 -12.46
CA SER A 24 5.62 8.21 -12.43
C SER A 24 5.02 6.89 -11.96
N PHE A 25 4.30 6.94 -10.84
CA PHE A 25 3.56 5.82 -10.32
C PHE A 25 2.33 5.62 -11.22
N GLU A 26 2.53 5.01 -12.38
CA GLU A 26 1.41 4.49 -13.16
C GLU A 26 0.83 3.33 -12.36
N SER A 27 -0.42 3.49 -11.91
CA SER A 27 -1.13 2.44 -11.18
C SER A 27 -1.25 1.22 -12.09
N PRO A 28 -0.64 0.07 -11.75
CA PRO A 28 -0.91 -1.15 -12.49
C PRO A 28 -2.36 -1.53 -12.18
N THR A 29 -3.26 -1.22 -13.10
CA THR A 29 -4.60 -1.81 -13.11
C THR A 29 -4.45 -3.32 -13.07
N SER A 30 -4.82 -3.91 -11.94
CA SER A 30 -5.35 -5.26 -11.70
C SER A 30 -5.26 -6.33 -12.83
N GLU A 31 -4.13 -6.51 -13.51
CA GLU A 31 -4.04 -7.41 -14.68
C GLU A 31 -3.50 -8.80 -14.35
N ARG A 32 -3.22 -9.11 -13.08
CA ARG A 32 -2.98 -10.49 -12.63
C ARG A 32 -4.30 -11.19 -12.27
N MET A 33 -5.23 -11.27 -13.22
CA MET A 33 -6.35 -12.19 -13.05
C MET A 33 -5.86 -13.63 -13.27
N ALA A 34 -6.16 -14.53 -12.34
CA ALA A 34 -6.04 -15.96 -12.60
C ALA A 34 -6.93 -16.33 -13.82
N ALA A 35 -6.56 -17.38 -14.56
CA ALA A 35 -7.28 -17.76 -15.79
C ALA A 35 -8.73 -18.21 -15.51
N PHE A 36 -8.98 -18.77 -14.33
CA PHE A 36 -10.21 -19.47 -13.96
C PHE A 36 -11.41 -18.60 -13.51
N PRO A 37 -11.26 -17.48 -12.75
CA PRO A 37 -12.40 -16.69 -12.27
C PRO A 37 -13.28 -16.10 -13.38
N ARG A 38 -12.76 -15.94 -14.61
CA ARG A 38 -13.54 -15.38 -15.73
C ARG A 38 -14.75 -16.23 -16.15
N HIS A 39 -14.84 -17.47 -15.67
CA HIS A 39 -15.89 -18.41 -16.03
C HIS A 39 -16.74 -18.83 -14.84
N LEU A 40 -16.48 -18.27 -13.66
CA LEU A 40 -17.30 -18.51 -12.49
C LEU A 40 -18.48 -17.52 -12.50
N HIS A 41 -19.67 -18.04 -12.19
CA HIS A 41 -20.86 -17.19 -12.09
C HIS A 41 -20.75 -16.25 -10.89
N THR A 42 -20.28 -16.79 -9.76
CA THR A 42 -20.10 -16.06 -8.51
C THR A 42 -18.75 -16.43 -7.92
N ASP A 43 -17.87 -15.45 -7.69
CA ASP A 43 -16.62 -15.63 -6.96
C ASP A 43 -16.86 -15.40 -5.47
N TYR A 44 -16.55 -16.40 -4.64
CA TYR A 44 -16.71 -16.33 -3.19
C TYR A 44 -15.39 -15.95 -2.49
N TYR A 45 -15.39 -14.82 -1.79
CA TYR A 45 -14.33 -14.42 -0.87
C TYR A 45 -14.61 -14.97 0.53
N TYR A 46 -14.49 -16.29 0.67
CA TYR A 46 -14.97 -17.07 1.82
C TYR A 46 -14.56 -16.50 3.19
N HIS A 47 -13.29 -16.16 3.39
CA HIS A 47 -12.80 -15.65 4.68
C HIS A 47 -13.25 -14.23 5.02
N LEU A 48 -13.74 -13.49 4.03
CA LEU A 48 -14.29 -12.15 4.20
C LEU A 48 -15.82 -12.15 4.29
N GLY A 49 -16.47 -13.29 4.01
CA GLY A 49 -17.92 -13.36 3.93
C GLY A 49 -18.51 -12.51 2.80
N LEU A 50 -17.74 -12.29 1.73
CA LEU A 50 -18.15 -11.52 0.55
C LEU A 50 -18.27 -12.43 -0.67
N ASP A 51 -19.10 -12.04 -1.62
CA ASP A 51 -19.16 -12.64 -2.94
C ASP A 51 -19.40 -11.57 -4.02
N THR A 52 -19.31 -11.97 -5.30
CA THR A 52 -19.53 -11.05 -6.43
C THR A 52 -20.98 -10.75 -6.73
N ASP A 53 -21.95 -11.42 -6.08
CA ASP A 53 -23.37 -11.10 -6.24
C ASP A 53 -23.75 -9.86 -5.39
N MET A 54 -22.92 -9.52 -4.41
CA MET A 54 -23.00 -8.26 -3.64
C MET A 54 -22.57 -7.04 -4.47
N ASP A 55 -23.06 -5.85 -4.11
CA ASP A 55 -22.61 -4.58 -4.69
C ASP A 55 -21.22 -4.16 -4.17
N LEU A 56 -20.19 -4.91 -4.55
CA LEU A 56 -18.81 -4.65 -4.15
C LEU A 56 -18.30 -3.29 -4.65
N ARG A 57 -18.83 -2.82 -5.79
CA ARG A 57 -18.45 -1.51 -6.35
C ARG A 57 -19.04 -0.36 -5.54
N GLY A 58 -20.28 -0.47 -5.08
CA GLY A 58 -20.88 0.49 -4.16
C GLY A 58 -20.21 0.50 -2.79
N ILE A 59 -19.79 -0.67 -2.29
CA ILE A 59 -19.17 -0.81 -0.96
C ILE A 59 -17.70 -0.34 -0.95
N PHE A 60 -16.91 -0.69 -1.97
CA PHE A 60 -15.45 -0.48 -1.96
C PHE A 60 -14.94 0.43 -3.09
N GLY A 61 -15.81 0.99 -3.94
CA GLY A 61 -15.39 1.73 -5.14
C GLY A 61 -14.69 3.06 -4.86
N ASP A 62 -14.90 3.65 -3.70
CA ASP A 62 -14.27 4.89 -3.24
C ASP A 62 -12.97 4.65 -2.45
N VAL A 63 -12.67 3.40 -2.09
CA VAL A 63 -11.47 3.02 -1.33
C VAL A 63 -10.20 3.33 -2.15
N LYS A 64 -9.31 4.14 -1.55
CA LYS A 64 -8.00 4.49 -2.13
C LYS A 64 -6.82 3.84 -1.42
N PHE A 65 -7.00 3.48 -0.16
CA PHE A 65 -5.95 2.91 0.68
C PHE A 65 -6.51 1.73 1.47
N VAL A 66 -5.75 0.63 1.48
CA VAL A 66 -6.05 -0.55 2.29
C VAL A 66 -4.90 -0.72 3.28
N VAL A 67 -5.22 -0.72 4.58
CA VAL A 67 -4.24 -0.91 5.65
C VAL A 67 -4.50 -2.25 6.31
N LEU A 68 -3.53 -3.16 6.22
CA LEU A 68 -3.61 -4.50 6.79
C LEU A 68 -2.88 -4.55 8.14
N MET A 69 -3.49 -5.20 9.12
CA MET A 69 -2.97 -5.35 10.47
C MET A 69 -3.04 -6.82 10.90
N GLY A 70 -2.12 -7.23 11.79
CA GLY A 70 -2.05 -8.62 12.25
C GLY A 70 -3.16 -9.03 13.21
N SER A 71 -3.73 -8.09 13.97
CA SER A 71 -4.87 -8.37 14.86
C SER A 71 -6.07 -7.48 14.51
N ALA A 72 -7.28 -8.04 14.66
CA ALA A 72 -8.53 -7.32 14.43
C ALA A 72 -8.63 -6.07 15.32
N ALA A 73 -8.32 -6.19 16.62
CA ALA A 73 -8.32 -5.07 17.55
C ALA A 73 -7.39 -3.91 17.13
N ARG A 74 -6.24 -4.21 16.54
CA ARG A 74 -5.35 -3.17 16.00
C ARG A 74 -5.93 -2.50 14.75
N ALA A 75 -6.61 -3.25 13.89
CA ALA A 75 -7.26 -2.70 12.71
C ALA A 75 -8.42 -1.77 13.11
N GLU A 76 -9.22 -2.17 14.09
CA GLU A 76 -10.34 -1.38 14.62
C GLU A 76 -9.85 -0.08 15.26
N LEU A 77 -8.84 -0.15 16.14
CA LEU A 77 -8.25 1.02 16.78
C LEU A 77 -7.64 1.98 15.74
N PHE A 78 -7.00 1.45 14.70
CA PHE A 78 -6.48 2.27 13.61
C PHE A 78 -7.61 2.94 12.82
N ALA A 79 -8.66 2.21 12.48
CA ALA A 79 -9.81 2.73 11.75
C ALA A 79 -10.50 3.87 12.52
N GLU A 80 -10.67 3.71 13.84
CA GLU A 80 -11.21 4.74 14.72
C GLU A 80 -10.29 5.97 14.80
N ALA A 81 -8.99 5.76 15.01
CA ALA A 81 -8.01 6.85 15.07
C ALA A 81 -7.98 7.64 13.75
N MET A 82 -8.04 6.95 12.60
CA MET A 82 -8.09 7.57 11.28
C MET A 82 -9.37 8.36 11.08
N ALA A 83 -10.54 7.80 11.42
CA ALA A 83 -11.81 8.51 11.32
C ALA A 83 -11.81 9.80 12.13
N ASN A 84 -11.25 9.77 13.35
CA ASN A 84 -11.13 10.97 14.20
C ASN A 84 -10.13 11.99 13.63
N ALA A 85 -9.02 11.54 13.03
CA ALA A 85 -8.04 12.41 12.38
C ALA A 85 -8.56 13.06 11.08
N ILE A 86 -9.50 12.41 10.39
CA ILE A 86 -10.21 12.96 9.22
C ILE A 86 -11.18 14.06 9.69
N VAL A 87 -11.93 13.82 10.76
CA VAL A 87 -12.86 14.80 11.34
C VAL A 87 -12.15 16.04 11.86
N SER A 88 -10.99 15.89 12.49
CA SER A 88 -10.21 17.04 12.98
C SER A 88 -9.71 17.96 11.84
N LYS A 89 -9.67 17.45 10.61
CA LYS A 89 -9.37 18.22 9.39
C LYS A 89 -10.64 18.74 8.70
N SER A 90 -11.77 18.84 9.41
CA SER A 90 -13.07 19.34 8.92
C SER A 90 -13.76 18.50 7.83
N MET A 91 -13.42 17.21 7.72
CA MET A 91 -14.14 16.27 6.87
C MET A 91 -15.24 15.53 7.66
N PRO A 92 -16.38 15.16 7.04
CA PRO A 92 -17.44 14.45 7.74
C PRO A 92 -16.97 13.07 8.22
N LYS A 93 -17.46 12.64 9.39
CA LYS A 93 -17.14 11.31 9.93
C LYS A 93 -17.67 10.23 8.97
N PRO A 94 -16.84 9.28 8.53
CA PRO A 94 -17.31 8.22 7.64
C PRO A 94 -18.36 7.36 8.34
N ALA A 95 -19.42 7.01 7.61
CA ALA A 95 -20.42 6.07 8.08
C ALA A 95 -19.81 4.68 8.18
N VAL A 96 -19.90 4.05 9.35
CA VAL A 96 -19.42 2.68 9.55
C VAL A 96 -20.57 1.74 9.22
N ALA A 97 -20.53 1.11 8.04
CA ALA A 97 -21.37 -0.04 7.75
C ALA A 97 -20.81 -1.26 8.49
N ARG A 98 -21.63 -1.90 9.33
CA ARG A 98 -21.33 -3.22 9.88
C ARG A 98 -22.06 -4.24 9.02
N LEU A 99 -21.29 -5.16 8.43
CA LEU A 99 -21.80 -6.34 7.72
C LEU A 99 -22.19 -7.42 8.73
#